data_AF-W9SCI8-F1
#
_entry.id   AF-W9SCI8-F1
#
_cell.length_a   1.000
_cell.length_b   1.000
_cell.length_c   1.000
_cell.angle_alpha   90.00
_cell.angle_beta   90.00
_cell.angle_gamma   90.00
#
_symmetry.space_group_name_H-M   'P 1'
#
loop_
_entity.id
_entity.type
_entity.pdbx_description
1 polymer ?
#
loop_
_entity_poly.entity_id
_entity_poly.type
_entity_poly.pdbx_seq_one_letter_code
_entity_poly.pdbx_strand_id
1 'polypeptide(L)'
;MEKASSYLWRKYADYVWTKWERMLIWNMVEPYMRPKSFTPVVTIYVAAFYTGVVGAAITEQLYKEKYWEDHPGEIVPLMKPTFYPGPWKVAMGQVPAHLRENSG
;
A
#
# COMPACT_ATOMS: atom_id res chain seq x y z
N MET A 1 4.36 -61.87 -14.69
CA MET A 1 4.75 -60.52 -14.22
C MET A 1 3.88 -59.39 -14.80
N GLU A 2 3.28 -59.56 -15.99
CA GLU A 2 2.44 -58.54 -16.65
C GLU A 2 1.16 -58.12 -15.88
N LYS A 3 0.55 -59.02 -15.11
CA LYS A 3 -0.64 -58.72 -14.31
C LYS A 3 -0.33 -57.82 -13.11
N ALA A 4 0.86 -57.96 -12.51
CA ALA A 4 1.29 -57.18 -11.36
C ALA A 4 1.66 -55.75 -11.75
N SER A 5 2.36 -55.56 -12.89
CA SER A 5 2.65 -54.23 -13.43
C SER A 5 1.37 -53.50 -13.83
N SER A 6 0.41 -54.19 -14.46
CA SER A 6 -0.90 -53.61 -14.81
C SER A 6 -1.73 -53.22 -13.58
N TYR A 7 -1.69 -54.02 -12.50
CA TYR A 7 -2.37 -53.72 -11.24
C TYR A 7 -1.75 -52.52 -10.53
N LEU A 8 -0.42 -52.46 -10.45
CA LEU A 8 0.30 -51.32 -9.87
C LEU A 8 0.05 -50.03 -10.65
N TRP A 9 0.02 -50.12 -11.99
CA TRP A 9 -0.27 -48.97 -12.85
C TRP A 9 -1.69 -48.44 -12.67
N ARG A 10 -2.68 -49.34 -12.57
CA ARG A 10 -4.07 -48.96 -12.25
C ARG A 10 -4.16 -48.28 -10.88
N LYS A 11 -3.54 -48.85 -9.85
CA LYS A 11 -3.54 -48.26 -8.50
C LYS A 11 -2.86 -46.89 -8.46
N TYR A 12 -1.77 -46.72 -9.20
CA TYR A 12 -1.11 -45.44 -9.31
C TYR A 12 -1.96 -44.41 -10.07
N ALA A 13 -2.58 -44.82 -11.18
CA ALA A 13 -3.48 -43.96 -11.94
C ALA A 13 -4.68 -43.50 -11.10
N ASP A 14 -5.31 -44.41 -10.35
CA ASP A 14 -6.43 -44.10 -9.44
C ASP A 14 -5.98 -43.15 -8.31
N TYR A 15 -4.79 -43.36 -7.75
CA TYR A 15 -4.23 -42.48 -6.73
C TYR A 15 -3.94 -41.07 -7.26
N VAL A 16 -3.33 -40.98 -8.44
CA VAL A 16 -3.05 -39.70 -9.10
C VAL A 16 -4.36 -38.99 -9.42
N TRP A 17 -5.35 -39.71 -9.96
CA TRP A 17 -6.67 -39.18 -10.31
C TRP A 17 -7.40 -38.60 -9.09
N THR A 18 -7.53 -39.38 -8.02
CA THR A 18 -8.18 -38.93 -6.78
C THR A 18 -7.43 -37.77 -6.12
N LYS A 19 -6.10 -37.73 -6.23
CA LYS A 19 -5.30 -36.58 -5.76
C LYS A 19 -5.58 -35.31 -6.56
N TRP A 20 -5.71 -35.43 -7.89
CA TRP A 20 -6.06 -34.32 -8.77
C TRP A 20 -7.48 -33.81 -8.51
N GLU A 21 -8.48 -34.68 -8.43
CA GLU A 21 -9.86 -34.30 -8.09
C GLU A 21 -9.92 -33.56 -6.76
N ARG A 22 -9.22 -34.07 -5.74
CA ARG A 22 -9.15 -33.42 -4.43
C ARG A 22 -8.53 -32.02 -4.53
N MET A 23 -7.45 -31.86 -5.29
CA MET A 23 -6.80 -30.55 -5.49
C MET A 23 -7.70 -29.58 -6.25
N LEU A 24 -8.43 -30.06 -7.26
CA LEU A 24 -9.36 -29.26 -8.06
C LEU A 24 -10.54 -28.78 -7.20
N ILE A 25 -11.12 -29.66 -6.38
CA ILE A 25 -12.17 -29.30 -5.41
C ILE A 25 -11.65 -28.27 -4.39
N TRP A 26 -10.44 -28.47 -3.84
CA TRP A 26 -9.84 -27.51 -2.91
C TRP A 26 -9.63 -26.13 -3.55
N ASN A 27 -9.12 -26.08 -4.79
CA ASN A 27 -8.95 -24.82 -5.53
C ASN A 27 -10.28 -24.12 -5.84
N MET A 28 -11.36 -24.88 -6.06
CA MET A 28 -12.70 -24.30 -6.27
C MET A 28 -13.32 -23.75 -4.98
N VAL A 29 -12.99 -24.32 -3.82
CA VAL A 29 -13.53 -23.91 -2.50
C VAL A 29 -12.70 -22.81 -1.85
N GLU A 30 -11.40 -22.75 -2.12
CA GLU A 30 -10.45 -21.77 -1.55
C GLU A 30 -10.92 -20.30 -1.64
N PRO A 31 -11.52 -19.81 -2.75
CA PRO A 31 -12.03 -18.44 -2.85
C PRO A 31 -13.22 -18.13 -1.94
N TYR A 32 -13.99 -19.15 -1.55
CA TYR A 32 -15.16 -19.02 -0.67
C TYR A 32 -14.82 -19.19 0.81
N MET A 33 -13.58 -19.60 1.10
CA MET A 33 -13.08 -19.74 2.46
C MET A 33 -12.64 -18.37 2.98
N ARG A 34 -12.98 -18.07 4.24
CA ARG A 34 -12.51 -16.85 4.91
C ARG A 34 -10.97 -16.82 4.88
N PRO A 35 -10.33 -15.71 4.44
CA PRO A 35 -8.88 -15.58 4.48
C PRO A 35 -8.40 -15.77 5.93
N LYS A 36 -7.44 -16.68 6.10
CA LYS A 36 -7.00 -17.13 7.44
C LYS A 36 -6.33 -16.02 8.26
N SER A 37 -5.85 -14.94 7.63
CA SER A 37 -5.17 -13.86 8.32
C SER A 37 -5.56 -12.48 7.78
N PHE A 38 -5.77 -11.54 8.71
CA PHE A 38 -5.94 -10.12 8.44
C PHE A 38 -4.59 -9.41 8.21
N THR A 39 -3.49 -10.10 8.50
CA THR A 39 -2.11 -9.61 8.38
C THR A 39 -1.77 -9.00 7.01
N PRO A 40 -2.04 -9.64 5.85
CA PRO A 40 -1.67 -9.07 4.54
C PRO A 40 -2.36 -7.73 4.27
N VAL A 41 -3.59 -7.57 4.76
CA VAL A 41 -4.36 -6.33 4.63
C VAL A 41 -3.73 -5.22 5.48
N VAL A 42 -3.43 -5.51 6.75
CA VAL A 42 -2.75 -4.55 7.64
C VAL A 42 -1.40 -4.12 7.09
N THR A 43 -0.61 -5.07 6.58
CA THR A 43 0.73 -4.75 6.04
C THR A 43 0.64 -3.79 4.86
N ILE A 44 -0.33 -3.99 3.96
CA ILE A 44 -0.52 -3.11 2.80
C ILE A 44 -0.97 -1.72 3.26
N TYR A 45 -1.89 -1.63 4.23
CA TYR A 45 -2.33 -0.35 4.77
C TYR A 45 -1.20 0.44 5.43
N VAL A 46 -0.37 -0.23 6.24
CA VAL A 46 0.78 0.42 6.88
C VAL A 46 1.79 0.90 5.83
N ALA A 47 2.12 0.06 4.84
CA ALA A 47 3.02 0.45 3.76
C ALA A 47 2.46 1.66 2.98
N ALA A 48 1.21 1.60 2.54
CA ALA A 48 0.56 2.68 1.80
C ALA A 48 0.51 4.00 2.59
N PHE A 49 0.22 3.93 3.90
CA PHE A 49 0.22 5.10 4.77
C PHE A 49 1.59 5.77 4.83
N TYR A 50 2.64 5.01 5.13
CA TYR A 50 3.99 5.58 5.25
C TYR A 50 4.53 6.08 3.91
N THR A 51 4.25 5.39 2.80
CA THR A 51 4.58 5.89 1.45
C THR A 51 3.90 7.23 1.18
N GLY A 52 2.62 7.39 1.57
CA GLY A 52 1.90 8.66 1.45
C GLY A 52 2.52 9.79 2.27
N VAL A 53 2.89 9.53 3.53
CA VAL A 53 3.53 10.52 4.42
C VAL A 53 4.88 10.98 3.86
N VAL A 54 5.71 10.03 3.43
CA VAL A 54 7.04 10.34 2.86
C VAL A 54 6.88 11.13 1.55
N GLY A 55 5.98 10.71 0.66
CA GLY A 55 5.70 11.44 -0.58
C GLY A 55 5.25 12.89 -0.32
N ALA A 56 4.33 13.09 0.63
CA ALA A 56 3.86 14.42 1.01
C ALA A 56 4.99 15.30 1.58
N ALA A 57 5.86 14.74 2.43
CA ALA A 57 7.00 15.45 2.98
C ALA A 57 7.99 15.90 1.89
N ILE A 58 8.29 15.04 0.92
CA ILE A 58 9.16 15.38 -0.22
C ILE A 58 8.55 16.52 -1.04
N THR A 59 7.25 16.46 -1.33
CA THR A 59 6.58 17.51 -2.10
C THR A 59 6.56 18.86 -1.39
N GLU A 60 6.40 18.87 -0.05
CA GLU A 60 6.47 20.08 0.76
C GLU A 60 7.87 20.72 0.72
N GLN A 61 8.94 19.90 0.78
CA GLN A 61 10.31 20.42 0.74
C GLN A 61 10.67 20.97 -0.64
N LEU A 62 10.32 20.26 -1.72
CA LEU A 62 10.52 20.75 -3.08
C LEU A 62 9.76 22.07 -3.34
N TYR A 63 8.55 22.19 -2.78
CA TYR A 63 7.78 23.43 -2.83
C TYR A 63 8.52 24.58 -2.13
N LYS A 64 9.13 24.32 -0.97
CA LYS A 64 9.90 25.32 -0.22
C LYS A 64 11.16 25.77 -0.93
N GLU A 65 11.94 24.83 -1.46
CA GLU A 65 13.15 25.12 -2.23
C GLU A 65 12.81 26.02 -3.42
N LYS A 66 11.78 25.67 -4.20
CA LYS A 66 11.33 26.47 -5.33
C LYS A 66 10.85 27.86 -4.92
N TYR A 67 10.11 27.97 -3.81
CA TYR A 67 9.63 29.28 -3.34
C TYR A 67 10.79 30.20 -2.95
N TRP A 68 11.84 29.66 -2.32
CA TRP A 68 13.03 30.41 -1.93
C TRP A 68 13.83 30.94 -3.13
N GLU A 69 13.87 30.20 -4.24
CA GLU A 69 14.49 30.67 -5.48
C GLU A 69 13.79 31.93 -6.02
N ASP A 70 12.47 31.96 -5.98
CA ASP A 70 11.66 33.06 -6.49
C ASP A 70 11.55 34.25 -5.49
N HIS A 71 11.61 33.99 -4.18
CA HIS A 71 11.38 34.97 -3.11
C HIS A 71 12.47 34.90 -2.01
N PRO A 72 13.66 35.49 -2.25
CA PRO A 72 14.76 35.43 -1.30
C PRO A 72 14.43 36.18 -0.01
N GLY A 73 14.58 35.51 1.15
CA GLY A 73 14.37 36.11 2.47
C GLY A 73 12.91 36.17 2.93
N GLU A 74 11.97 35.73 2.11
CA GLU A 74 10.58 35.55 2.54
C GLU A 74 10.37 34.19 3.23
N ILE A 75 9.47 34.17 4.21
CA ILE A 75 9.15 32.94 4.90
C ILE A 75 8.13 32.15 4.08
N VAL A 76 8.44 30.88 3.82
CA VAL A 76 7.63 30.05 2.92
C VAL A 76 6.27 29.75 3.55
N PRO A 77 5.17 30.02 2.84
CA PRO A 77 3.85 29.54 3.24
C PRO A 77 3.80 28.01 3.19
N LEU A 78 2.91 27.39 3.97
CA LEU A 78 2.72 25.94 3.91
C LEU A 78 2.09 25.54 2.56
N MET A 79 2.54 24.44 1.94
CA MET A 79 1.96 24.00 0.66
C MET A 79 0.49 23.64 0.85
N LYS A 80 -0.35 23.96 -0.16
CA LYS A 80 -1.75 23.54 -0.15
C LYS A 80 -1.84 22.00 -0.15
N PRO A 81 -2.58 21.39 0.80
CA PRO A 81 -2.76 19.95 0.85
C PRO A 81 -3.60 19.50 -0.34
N THR A 82 -3.09 18.51 -1.07
CA THR A 82 -3.77 17.95 -2.25
C THR A 82 -5.07 17.24 -1.90
N PHE A 83 -5.11 16.58 -0.73
CA PHE A 83 -6.21 15.69 -0.34
C PHE A 83 -7.20 16.29 0.67
N TYR A 84 -7.06 17.57 1.01
CA TYR A 84 -7.95 18.24 1.96
C TYR A 84 -8.79 19.31 1.24
N PRO A 85 -10.07 19.01 0.93
CA PRO A 85 -10.97 19.96 0.26
C PRO A 85 -11.54 21.03 1.22
N GLY A 86 -11.23 20.95 2.51
CA GLY A 86 -11.69 21.91 3.51
C GLY A 86 -11.11 23.33 3.31
N PRO A 87 -11.46 24.28 4.19
CA PRO A 87 -11.17 25.70 4.02
C PRO A 87 -9.69 26.04 4.30
N TRP A 88 -8.79 25.56 3.42
CA TRP A 88 -7.35 25.80 3.48
C TRP A 88 -6.99 27.29 3.46
N LYS A 89 -7.72 28.08 2.66
CA LYS A 89 -7.49 29.52 2.51
C LYS A 89 -7.90 30.34 3.74
N VAL A 90 -8.77 29.82 4.60
CA VAL A 90 -9.30 30.55 5.77
C VAL A 90 -8.42 30.29 7.00
N ALA A 91 -7.93 29.06 7.18
CA ALA A 91 -6.97 28.73 8.23
C ALA A 91 -5.58 29.34 7.98
N MET A 92 -5.36 29.81 6.74
CA MET A 92 -4.12 30.30 6.16
C MET A 92 -2.93 29.37 6.47
N GLY A 93 -2.36 28.76 5.43
CA GLY A 93 -0.98 28.27 5.46
C GLY A 93 0.06 29.38 5.72
N GLN A 94 -0.27 30.37 6.55
CA GLN A 94 0.58 31.40 7.09
C GLN A 94 1.66 30.73 7.93
N VAL A 95 2.87 31.22 7.68
CA VAL A 95 4.07 31.07 8.48
C VAL A 95 3.72 30.82 9.96
N PRO A 96 4.18 29.70 10.55
CA PRO A 96 4.06 29.46 11.99
C PRO A 96 4.45 30.70 12.79
N ALA A 97 3.63 31.13 13.75
CA ALA A 97 3.81 32.40 14.46
C ALA A 97 5.23 32.59 15.02
N HIS A 98 5.86 31.51 15.51
CA HIS A 98 7.24 31.50 16.02
C HIS A 98 8.32 31.81 14.97
N LEU A 99 8.04 31.66 13.67
CA LEU A 99 8.96 32.05 12.59
C LEU A 99 8.75 33.51 12.16
N ARG A 100 7.54 34.05 12.36
CA ARG A 100 7.18 35.42 12.01
C ARG A 100 7.74 36.46 13.00
N GLU A 101 7.98 36.06 14.24
CA GLU A 101 8.47 36.94 15.31
C GLU A 101 9.99 37.18 15.26
N ASN A 102 10.75 36.23 14.68
CA ASN A 102 12.22 36.30 14.58
C ASN A 102 12.75 37.06 13.36
N SER A 103 11.87 37.69 12.58
CA SER A 103 12.18 38.35 11.29
C SER A 103 11.93 39.87 11.31
N GLY A 104 11.69 40.45 12.50
CA GLY A 104 11.55 41.90 12.73
C GLY A 104 12.81 42.55 13.26
#